data_AF-A0A1X1YJ10-F1
#
_entry.id   AF-A0A1X1YJ10-F1
#
_cell.length_a   1.000
_cell.length_b   1.000
_cell.length_c   1.000
_cell.angle_alpha   90.00
_cell.angle_beta   90.00
_cell.angle_gamma   90.00
#
_symmetry.space_group_name_H-M   'P 1'
#
loop_
_entity.id
_entity.type
_entity.pdbx_description
1 polymer ?
#
loop_
_entity_poly.entity_id
_entity_poly.type
_entity_poly.pdbx_seq_one_letter_code
_entity_poly.pdbx_strand_id
1 'polypeptide(L)'
;MNHTSDRIAAAPTEPVAIGRTRVQRTSVRRTVDLSPAQHRALDIWQRDAADRIGLTRVTGQEVLSALVDQLLSDPKLAAQITRTIQSQR
;
A
#
# COMPACT_ATOMS: atom_id res chain seq x y z
N MET A 1 -4.66 52.91 41.00
CA MET A 1 -4.72 51.45 40.75
C MET A 1 -6.09 51.11 40.18
N ASN A 2 -6.25 51.00 38.86
CA ASN A 2 -7.45 50.40 38.26
C ASN A 2 -6.99 49.42 37.17
N HIS A 3 -7.10 48.13 37.46
CA HIS A 3 -6.85 47.03 36.52
C HIS A 3 -8.09 46.85 35.63
N THR A 4 -7.93 47.07 34.33
CA THR A 4 -8.93 46.68 33.32
C THR A 4 -8.42 45.39 32.67
N SER A 5 -8.95 44.24 33.10
CA SER A 5 -8.70 42.95 32.45
C SER A 5 -9.62 42.82 31.24
N ASP A 6 -9.04 42.92 30.05
CA ASP A 6 -9.67 42.64 28.77
C ASP A 6 -9.81 41.11 28.58
N ARG A 7 -11.06 40.61 28.52
CA ARG A 7 -11.36 39.21 28.21
C ARG A 7 -11.36 39.04 26.70
N ILE A 8 -10.27 38.55 26.16
CA ILE A 8 -10.19 38.11 24.76
C ILE A 8 -10.97 36.79 24.65
N ALA A 9 -12.19 36.85 24.12
CA ALA A 9 -12.97 35.68 23.76
C ALA A 9 -12.38 35.04 22.50
N ALA A 10 -11.87 33.82 22.62
CA ALA A 10 -11.49 33.01 21.46
C ALA A 10 -12.76 32.50 20.76
N ALA A 11 -12.94 32.86 19.49
CA ALA A 11 -14.02 32.32 18.65
C ALA A 11 -13.77 30.82 18.41
N PRO A 12 -14.79 29.95 18.53
CA PRO A 12 -14.65 28.54 18.17
C PRO A 12 -14.43 28.45 16.65
N THR A 13 -13.24 28.02 16.25
CA THR A 13 -12.95 27.73 14.84
C THR A 13 -13.60 26.39 14.51
N GLU A 14 -14.70 26.42 13.75
CA GLU A 14 -15.33 25.22 13.23
C GLU A 14 -14.36 24.55 12.24
N PRO A 15 -14.03 23.25 12.41
CA PRO A 15 -13.18 22.55 11.47
C PRO A 15 -13.92 22.41 10.13
N VAL A 16 -13.35 23.00 9.07
CA VAL A 16 -13.81 22.82 7.70
C VAL A 16 -13.77 21.32 7.36
N ALA A 17 -14.94 20.69 7.36
CA ALA A 17 -15.12 19.35 6.83
C ALA A 17 -15.02 19.43 5.30
N ILE A 18 -13.80 19.30 4.77
CA ILE A 18 -13.57 19.11 3.34
C ILE A 18 -14.19 17.76 2.99
N GLY A 19 -15.42 17.80 2.48
CA GLY A 19 -16.16 16.67 1.96
C GLY A 19 -15.36 16.01 0.83
N ARG A 20 -14.55 15.03 1.18
CA ARG A 20 -14.10 14.03 0.22
C ARG A 20 -15.28 13.10 0.03
N THR A 21 -16.03 13.31 -1.05
CA THR A 21 -16.88 12.28 -1.65
C THR A 21 -15.97 11.10 -1.97
N ARG A 22 -15.80 10.21 -0.99
CA ARG A 22 -15.04 8.98 -1.13
C ARG A 22 -15.91 8.07 -1.98
N VAL A 23 -15.75 8.15 -3.31
CA VAL A 23 -16.12 7.06 -4.20
C VAL A 23 -15.55 5.80 -3.55
N GLN A 24 -16.41 4.94 -3.03
CA GLN A 24 -16.02 3.65 -2.46
C GLN A 24 -15.44 2.83 -3.59
N ARG A 25 -14.14 3.00 -3.86
CA ARG A 25 -13.36 1.97 -4.54
C ARG A 25 -13.43 0.76 -3.62
N THR A 26 -14.16 -0.27 -4.03
CA THR A 26 -14.23 -1.57 -3.34
C THR A 26 -12.88 -2.28 -3.45
N SER A 27 -11.82 -1.66 -2.94
CA SER A 27 -10.49 -2.25 -2.89
C SER A 27 -10.42 -3.18 -1.69
N VAL A 28 -10.23 -4.47 -1.94
CA VAL A 28 -10.02 -5.46 -0.88
C VAL A 28 -8.54 -5.51 -0.54
N ARG A 29 -8.20 -5.44 0.76
CA ARG A 29 -6.82 -5.57 1.24
C ARG A 29 -6.50 -7.03 1.52
N ARG A 30 -5.32 -7.47 1.09
CA ARG A 30 -4.74 -8.77 1.46
C ARG A 30 -3.34 -8.55 2.02
N THR A 31 -3.05 -9.18 3.16
CA THR A 31 -1.75 -9.12 3.82
C THR A 31 -1.01 -10.43 3.56
N VAL A 32 0.32 -10.35 3.38
CA VAL A 32 1.18 -11.52 3.20
C VAL A 32 2.27 -11.45 4.26
N ASP A 33 2.40 -12.53 5.03
CA ASP A 33 3.49 -12.68 5.98
C ASP A 33 4.75 -13.10 5.23
N LEU A 34 5.78 -12.27 5.33
CA LEU A 34 7.09 -12.53 4.77
C LEU A 34 8.08 -12.69 5.91
N SER A 35 8.93 -13.72 5.81
CA SER A 35 10.09 -13.80 6.69
C SER A 35 11.01 -12.58 6.46
N PRO A 36 11.82 -12.17 7.47
CA PRO A 36 12.77 -11.07 7.29
C PRO A 36 13.72 -11.27 6.10
N ALA A 37 14.07 -12.53 5.79
CA ALA A 37 14.88 -12.87 4.63
C ALA A 37 14.15 -12.60 3.31
N GLN A 38 12.88 -13.02 3.19
CA GLN A 38 12.06 -12.76 2.00
C GLN A 38 11.79 -11.27 1.80
N HIS A 39 11.52 -10.54 2.89
CA HIS A 39 11.30 -9.10 2.82
C HIS A 39 12.54 -8.36 2.28
N ARG A 40 13.73 -8.69 2.78
CA ARG A 40 14.99 -8.11 2.26
C ARG A 40 15.28 -8.50 0.82
N ALA A 41 15.05 -9.76 0.45
CA ALA A 41 15.22 -10.22 -0.92
C ALA A 41 14.29 -9.46 -1.89
N LEU A 42 13.04 -9.23 -1.48
CA LEU A 42 12.08 -8.45 -2.26
C LEU A 42 12.51 -6.98 -2.42
N ASP A 43 12.94 -6.32 -1.34
CA ASP A 43 13.41 -4.93 -1.39
C ASP A 43 14.62 -4.76 -2.33
N ILE A 44 15.58 -5.69 -2.29
CA ILE A 44 16.73 -5.67 -3.21
C ILE A 44 16.26 -5.83 -4.66
N TRP A 45 15.39 -6.80 -4.92
CA TRP A 45 14.85 -7.03 -6.26
C TRP A 45 14.07 -5.81 -6.77
N GLN A 46 13.32 -5.11 -5.92
CA GLN A 46 12.55 -3.93 -6.31
C GLN A 46 13.43 -2.77 -6.75
N ARG A 47 14.56 -2.56 -6.08
CA ARG A 47 15.53 -1.53 -6.47
C ARG A 47 16.13 -1.85 -7.83
N ASP A 48 16.64 -3.06 -7.99
CA ASP A 48 17.19 -3.53 -9.26
C ASP A 48 16.15 -3.50 -10.40
N ALA A 49 14.91 -3.90 -10.12
CA ALA A 49 13.82 -3.81 -11.09
C ALA A 49 13.56 -2.35 -11.50
N ALA A 50 13.49 -1.43 -10.53
CA ALA A 50 13.30 0.00 -10.78
C ALA A 50 14.42 0.58 -11.65
N ASP A 51 15.68 0.25 -11.33
CA ASP A 51 16.85 0.66 -12.10
C ASP A 51 16.77 0.15 -13.55
N ARG A 52 16.36 -1.11 -13.77
CA ARG A 52 16.24 -1.71 -15.10
C ARG A 52 15.17 -1.05 -15.98
N ILE A 53 14.05 -0.63 -15.39
CA ILE A 53 12.94 -0.01 -16.13
C ILE A 53 12.98 1.53 -16.07
N GLY A 54 14.02 2.12 -15.47
CA GLY A 54 14.20 3.56 -15.38
C GLY A 54 13.18 4.27 -14.48
N LEU A 55 12.60 3.57 -13.50
CA LEU A 55 11.67 4.15 -12.53
C LEU A 55 12.38 4.52 -11.24
N THR A 56 11.85 5.53 -10.54
CA THR A 56 12.39 5.94 -9.23
C THR A 56 12.22 4.86 -8.15
N ARG A 57 11.14 4.08 -8.22
CA ARG A 57 10.88 2.97 -7.30
C ARG A 57 9.88 2.01 -7.90
N VAL A 58 9.97 0.75 -7.49
CA VAL A 58 8.93 -0.26 -7.64
C VAL A 58 8.43 -0.60 -6.24
N THR A 59 7.14 -0.46 -5.99
CA THR A 59 6.55 -0.70 -4.65
C THR A 59 6.10 -2.15 -4.48
N GLY A 60 6.00 -2.62 -3.22
CA GLY A 60 5.46 -3.95 -2.91
C GLY A 60 4.06 -4.16 -3.47
N GLN A 61 3.24 -3.11 -3.45
CA GLN A 61 1.89 -3.16 -3.98
C GLN A 61 1.87 -3.38 -5.50
N GLU A 62 2.73 -2.69 -6.26
CA GLU A 62 2.82 -2.89 -7.71
C GLU A 62 3.25 -4.30 -8.06
N VAL A 63 4.26 -4.83 -7.34
CA VAL A 63 4.72 -6.21 -7.52
C VAL A 63 3.60 -7.20 -7.24
N LEU A 64 2.93 -7.09 -6.09
CA LEU A 64 1.86 -8.00 -5.71
C LEU A 64 0.65 -7.90 -6.65
N SER A 65 0.30 -6.69 -7.10
CA SER A 65 -0.77 -6.51 -8.09
C SER A 65 -0.43 -7.20 -9.40
N ALA A 66 0.77 -6.95 -9.95
CA ALA A 66 1.20 -7.56 -11.21
C ALA A 66 1.27 -9.09 -11.12
N LEU A 67 1.73 -9.64 -9.99
CA LEU A 67 1.75 -11.09 -9.76
C LEU A 67 0.34 -11.69 -9.70
N VAL A 68 -0.62 -10.99 -9.08
CA VAL A 68 -2.02 -11.43 -9.06
C VAL A 68 -2.63 -11.37 -10.46
N ASP A 69 -2.41 -10.29 -11.20
CA ASP A 69 -2.92 -10.12 -12.55
C ASP A 69 -2.36 -11.20 -13.49
N GLN A 70 -1.07 -11.50 -13.38
CA GLN A 70 -0.43 -12.58 -14.13
C GLN A 70 -0.97 -13.96 -13.73
N LEU A 71 -1.14 -14.22 -12.43
CA LEU A 71 -1.71 -15.49 -11.94
C LEU A 71 -3.12 -15.72 -12.49
N LEU A 72 -3.93 -14.67 -12.61
CA LEU A 72 -5.32 -14.78 -13.08
C LEU A 72 -5.43 -14.84 -14.61
N SER A 73 -4.41 -14.40 -15.35
CA SER A 73 -4.42 -14.32 -16.82
C SER A 73 -3.58 -15.41 -17.51
N ASP A 74 -2.59 -15.99 -16.82
CA ASP A 74 -1.70 -17.03 -17.36
C ASP A 74 -1.99 -18.41 -16.73
N PRO A 75 -2.63 -19.33 -17.48
CA PRO A 75 -2.97 -20.66 -16.96
C PRO A 75 -1.75 -21.52 -16.63
N LYS A 76 -0.58 -21.26 -17.26
CA LYS A 76 0.65 -22.00 -16.94
C LYS A 76 1.17 -21.59 -15.56
N LEU A 77 1.19 -20.29 -15.29
CA LEU A 77 1.58 -19.77 -13.98
C LEU A 77 0.63 -20.27 -12.89
N ALA A 78 -0.68 -20.26 -13.15
CA ALA A 78 -1.68 -20.79 -12.23
C ALA A 78 -1.44 -22.28 -11.89
N ALA A 79 -1.16 -23.10 -12.90
CA ALA A 79 -0.84 -24.52 -12.70
C ALA A 79 0.47 -24.70 -11.90
N GLN A 80 1.50 -23.90 -12.18
CA GLN A 80 2.78 -23.94 -11.46
C GLN A 80 2.61 -23.56 -9.98
N ILE A 81 1.86 -22.50 -9.70
CA ILE A 81 1.58 -22.08 -8.32
C ILE A 81 0.77 -23.15 -7.59
N THR A 82 -0.25 -23.73 -8.26
CA THR A 82 -1.05 -24.83 -7.70
C THR A 82 -0.18 -26.02 -7.30
N ARG A 83 0.73 -26.45 -8.19
CA ARG A 83 1.67 -27.54 -7.92
C ARG A 83 2.63 -27.21 -6.76
N THR A 84 3.10 -25.97 -6.69
CA THR A 84 3.98 -25.51 -5.61
C THR A 84 3.28 -25.58 -4.26
N ILE A 85 2.04 -25.10 -4.19
CA ILE A 85 1.21 -25.18 -2.98
C ILE A 85 0.97 -26.64 -2.56
N GLN A 86 0.67 -27.53 -3.51
CA GLN A 86 0.48 -28.96 -3.21
C GLN A 86 1.76 -29.60 -2.65
N SER A 87 2.94 -29.18 -3.11
CA SER A 87 4.22 -29.75 -2.67
C SER A 87 4.64 -29.28 -1.26
N GLN A 88 4.00 -28.23 -0.73
CA GLN A 88 4.28 -27.66 0.59
C GLN A 88 3.27 -28.12 1.66
N ARG A 89 2.25 -28.89 1.27
CA ARG A 89 1.24 -29.46 2.17
C ARG A 89 1.49 -30.94 2.39
#